data_AF-A0A5B7HLB3-F1
#
_entry.id   AF-A0A5B7HLB3-F1
#
_cell.length_a   1.000
_cell.length_b   1.000
_cell.length_c   1.000
_cell.angle_alpha   90.00
_cell.angle_beta   90.00
_cell.angle_gamma   90.00
#
_symmetry.space_group_name_H-M   'P 1'
#
loop_
_entity.id
_entity.type
_entity.pdbx_description
1 polymer ?
#
loop_
_entity_poly.entity_id
_entity_poly.type
_entity_poly.pdbx_seq_one_letter_code
_entity_poly.pdbx_strand_id
1 'polypeptide(L)'
;MNLRKIDNDLEGHPTPRLNFVDVATGSLGQGLSVACGMAYVGKYYDKASYRTYCLIGDGESAEGSIWEALSFAGIKKLNNLVAIFDINRLGQSEPTAFQHEMDIYRTRLQSFGFNALVVDGHDVEALCKVSLEGGNCRRQ
;
A
#
# COMPACT_ATOMS: atom_id res chain seq x y z
N MET A 1 -20.30 -20.18 -6.52
CA MET A 1 -19.17 -19.23 -6.58
C MET A 1 -18.76 -19.06 -8.04
N ASN A 2 -18.65 -17.82 -8.55
CA ASN A 2 -18.38 -17.54 -9.97
C ASN A 2 -16.97 -16.98 -10.25
N LEU A 3 -16.14 -16.84 -9.21
CA LEU A 3 -14.74 -16.40 -9.30
C LEU A 3 -13.96 -17.28 -10.29
N ARG A 4 -13.17 -16.64 -11.17
CA ARG A 4 -12.29 -17.26 -12.20
C ARG A 4 -12.99 -18.05 -13.31
N LYS A 5 -14.30 -17.92 -13.46
CA LYS A 5 -15.02 -18.52 -14.60
C LYS A 5 -14.86 -17.65 -15.85
N ILE A 6 -14.77 -18.29 -17.03
CA ILE A 6 -14.49 -17.63 -18.32
C ILE A 6 -15.54 -16.58 -18.72
N ASP A 7 -16.76 -16.76 -18.25
CA ASP A 7 -17.94 -15.94 -18.53
C ASP A 7 -18.22 -14.91 -17.42
N ASN A 8 -17.26 -14.67 -16.53
CA ASN A 8 -17.41 -13.75 -15.41
C ASN A 8 -16.28 -12.71 -15.35
N ASP A 9 -16.61 -11.48 -14.98
CA ASP A 9 -15.64 -10.38 -14.81
C ASP A 9 -14.82 -10.50 -13.51
N LEU A 10 -15.22 -11.37 -12.57
CA LEU A 10 -14.43 -11.68 -11.37
C LEU A 10 -13.27 -12.62 -11.72
N GLU A 11 -12.21 -12.01 -12.26
CA GLU A 11 -10.99 -12.68 -12.69
C GLU A 11 -10.08 -13.12 -11.53
N GLY A 12 -8.97 -13.80 -11.86
CA GLY A 12 -8.00 -14.27 -10.87
C GLY A 12 -7.17 -13.16 -10.21
N HIS A 13 -7.04 -12.03 -10.90
CA HIS A 13 -6.48 -10.77 -10.41
C HIS A 13 -7.43 -9.63 -10.80
N PRO A 14 -7.49 -8.52 -10.05
CA PRO A 14 -8.34 -7.39 -10.40
C PRO A 14 -8.01 -6.85 -11.80
N THR A 15 -9.03 -6.55 -12.60
CA THR A 15 -8.87 -5.90 -13.91
C THR A 15 -9.85 -4.72 -14.05
N PRO A 16 -9.51 -3.70 -14.86
CA PRO A 16 -10.39 -2.54 -15.10
C PRO A 16 -11.71 -2.84 -15.82
N ARG A 17 -12.03 -4.12 -16.10
CA ARG A 17 -13.38 -4.53 -16.53
C ARG A 17 -14.41 -4.32 -15.42
N LEU A 18 -13.95 -4.31 -14.16
CA LEU A 18 -14.75 -3.99 -13.00
C LEU A 18 -14.69 -2.48 -12.74
N ASN A 19 -15.84 -1.81 -12.66
CA ASN A 19 -15.93 -0.35 -12.51
C ASN A 19 -15.29 0.21 -11.23
N PHE A 20 -14.97 -0.66 -10.26
CA PHE A 20 -14.31 -0.30 -9.00
C PHE A 20 -12.80 -0.61 -9.01
N VAL A 21 -12.24 -1.00 -10.17
CA VAL A 21 -10.82 -1.32 -10.35
C VAL A 21 -10.23 -0.32 -11.35
N ASP A 22 -9.37 0.58 -10.88
CA ASP A 22 -8.72 1.56 -11.74
C ASP A 22 -7.59 0.95 -12.57
N VAL A 23 -6.85 -0.01 -12.01
CA VAL A 23 -5.68 -0.65 -12.63
C VAL A 23 -5.62 -2.14 -12.34
N ALA A 24 -5.03 -2.90 -13.27
CA ALA A 24 -4.70 -4.31 -13.02
C ALA A 24 -3.43 -4.43 -12.17
N THR A 25 -3.45 -5.28 -11.13
CA THR A 25 -2.38 -5.39 -10.13
C THR A 25 -1.84 -6.81 -9.96
N GLY A 26 -1.97 -7.66 -11.00
CA GLY A 26 -1.51 -9.06 -10.93
C GLY A 26 0.02 -9.23 -10.86
N SER A 27 0.79 -8.22 -11.29
CA SER A 27 2.24 -8.18 -11.06
C SER A 27 2.51 -7.47 -9.74
N LEU A 28 3.17 -8.16 -8.82
CA LEU A 28 3.62 -7.58 -7.55
C LEU A 28 4.54 -6.38 -7.80
N GLY A 29 4.56 -5.44 -6.86
CA GLY A 29 5.48 -4.31 -6.82
C GLY A 29 5.01 -3.09 -7.61
N GLN A 30 3.92 -3.18 -8.37
CA GLN A 30 3.46 -2.10 -9.26
C GLN A 30 2.38 -1.21 -8.62
N GLY A 31 1.57 -1.76 -7.71
CA GLY A 31 0.42 -1.06 -7.13
C GLY A 31 0.80 0.23 -6.40
N LEU A 32 1.90 0.22 -5.64
CA LEU A 32 2.35 1.40 -4.91
C LEU A 32 2.79 2.55 -5.85
N SER A 33 3.42 2.24 -6.98
CA SER A 33 3.80 3.25 -7.97
C SER A 33 2.58 3.95 -8.57
N VAL A 34 1.52 3.18 -8.87
CA VAL A 34 0.24 3.75 -9.33
C VAL A 34 -0.38 4.60 -8.23
N ALA A 35 -0.43 4.09 -6.99
CA ALA A 35 -0.97 4.81 -5.85
C ALA A 35 -0.24 6.15 -5.60
N CYS A 36 1.09 6.18 -5.76
CA CYS A 36 1.88 7.40 -5.72
C CYS A 36 1.46 8.39 -6.81
N GLY A 37 1.22 7.92 -8.04
CA GLY A 37 0.71 8.73 -9.14
C GLY A 37 -0.66 9.36 -8.81
N MET A 38 -1.61 8.54 -8.35
CA MET A 38 -2.94 9.01 -7.94
C MET A 38 -2.87 10.02 -6.80
N ALA A 39 -2.05 9.76 -5.78
CA ALA A 39 -1.85 10.68 -4.66
C ALA A 39 -1.20 12.00 -5.12
N TYR A 40 -0.24 11.94 -6.04
CA TYR A 40 0.41 13.11 -6.62
C TYR A 40 -0.58 13.96 -7.42
N VAL A 41 -1.42 13.34 -8.25
CA VAL A 41 -2.50 14.02 -8.98
C VAL A 41 -3.47 14.70 -8.03
N GLY A 42 -3.98 13.96 -7.03
CA GLY A 42 -4.93 14.47 -6.04
C GLY A 42 -4.42 15.67 -5.27
N LYS A 43 -3.14 15.65 -4.89
CA LYS A 43 -2.51 16.72 -4.13
C LYS A 43 -2.19 17.95 -4.97
N TYR A 44 -1.56 17.77 -6.13
CA TYR A 44 -0.93 18.87 -6.86
C TYR A 44 -1.76 19.40 -8.02
N TYR A 45 -2.65 18.59 -8.60
CA TYR A 45 -3.44 18.96 -9.76
C TYR A 45 -4.91 19.14 -9.37
N ASP A 46 -5.55 18.10 -8.86
CA ASP A 46 -6.98 18.16 -8.50
C ASP A 46 -7.20 19.05 -7.28
N LYS A 47 -6.19 19.13 -6.40
CA LYS A 47 -6.27 19.76 -5.08
C LYS A 47 -7.48 19.23 -4.29
N ALA A 48 -7.75 17.94 -4.45
CA ALA A 48 -8.89 17.28 -3.85
C ALA A 48 -8.57 16.77 -2.44
N SER A 49 -9.61 16.54 -1.66
CA SER A 49 -9.50 16.05 -0.28
C SER A 49 -9.37 14.53 -0.17
N TYR A 50 -9.35 13.80 -1.29
CA TYR A 50 -9.24 12.34 -1.26
C TYR A 50 -7.85 11.89 -0.81
N ARG A 51 -7.82 10.66 -0.29
CA ARG A 51 -6.60 9.95 0.07
C ARG A 51 -6.48 8.69 -0.77
N THR A 52 -5.25 8.30 -1.04
CA THR A 52 -4.94 7.05 -1.73
C THR A 52 -4.44 6.03 -0.73
N TYR A 53 -5.05 4.85 -0.70
CA TYR A 53 -4.64 3.73 0.14
C TYR A 53 -4.09 2.62 -0.75
N CYS A 54 -2.97 2.01 -0.34
CA CYS A 54 -2.35 0.89 -1.05
C CYS A 54 -1.99 -0.20 -0.04
N LEU A 55 -2.53 -1.41 -0.24
CA LEU A 55 -2.17 -2.60 0.52
C LEU A 55 -1.06 -3.35 -0.23
N ILE A 56 0.00 -3.70 0.50
CA ILE A 56 1.25 -4.27 -0.03
C ILE A 56 1.58 -5.50 0.81
N GLY A 57 1.90 -6.63 0.19
CA GLY A 57 2.38 -7.80 0.92
C GLY A 57 3.83 -7.62 1.41
N ASP A 58 4.21 -8.25 2.52
CA ASP A 58 5.61 -8.29 2.94
C ASP A 58 6.52 -8.98 1.91
N GLY A 59 6.06 -10.04 1.27
CA GLY A 59 6.76 -10.69 0.15
C GLY A 59 6.89 -9.77 -1.08
N GLU A 60 5.83 -9.00 -1.37
CA GLU A 60 5.84 -7.98 -2.43
C GLU A 60 6.85 -6.86 -2.16
N SER A 61 7.10 -6.52 -0.89
CA SER A 61 8.08 -5.49 -0.50
C SER A 61 9.53 -5.80 -0.88
N ALA A 62 9.81 -7.03 -1.33
CA ALA A 62 11.11 -7.39 -1.90
C ALA A 62 11.34 -6.78 -3.30
N GLU A 63 10.29 -6.40 -4.02
CA GLU A 63 10.40 -5.76 -5.33
C GLU A 63 11.02 -4.36 -5.21
N GLY A 64 12.06 -4.09 -6.00
CA GLY A 64 12.77 -2.80 -5.98
C GLY A 64 11.85 -1.60 -6.26
N SER A 65 10.83 -1.80 -7.08
CA SER A 65 9.85 -0.78 -7.44
C SER A 65 9.05 -0.24 -6.24
N ILE A 66 8.86 -1.03 -5.18
CA ILE A 66 8.24 -0.56 -3.93
C ILE A 66 9.10 0.55 -3.30
N TRP A 67 10.42 0.36 -3.28
CA TRP A 67 11.36 1.30 -2.68
C TRP A 67 11.54 2.56 -3.53
N GLU A 68 11.48 2.44 -4.86
CA GLU A 68 11.41 3.58 -5.76
C GLU A 68 10.16 4.42 -5.51
N ALA A 69 9.00 3.78 -5.37
CA ALA A 69 7.73 4.45 -5.09
C ALA A 69 7.72 5.13 -3.71
N LEU A 70 8.27 4.49 -2.67
CA LEU A 70 8.44 5.08 -1.33
C LEU A 70 9.36 6.32 -1.39
N SER A 71 10.49 6.22 -2.09
CA SER A 71 11.41 7.35 -2.30
C SER A 71 10.71 8.53 -2.97
N PHE A 72 9.98 8.27 -4.05
CA PHE A 72 9.19 9.29 -4.73
C PHE A 72 8.16 9.94 -3.80
N ALA A 73 7.41 9.15 -3.04
CA ALA A 73 6.41 9.65 -2.10
C ALA A 73 6.99 10.53 -1.00
N GLY A 74 8.16 10.15 -0.46
CA GLY A 74 8.92 10.93 0.52
C GLY A 74 9.38 12.27 -0.05
N ILE A 75 10.02 12.26 -1.22
CA ILE A 75 10.51 13.47 -1.92
C ILE A 75 9.36 14.42 -2.25
N LYS A 76 8.24 13.88 -2.75
CA LYS A 76 7.03 14.66 -3.09
C LYS A 76 6.13 14.91 -1.89
N LYS A 77 6.53 14.52 -0.68
CA LYS A 77 5.77 14.74 0.57
C LYS A 77 4.30 14.34 0.43
N LEU A 78 4.00 13.16 -0.10
CA LEU A 78 2.63 12.69 -0.38
C LEU A 78 1.88 12.32 0.91
N ASN A 79 1.44 13.32 1.67
CA ASN A 79 0.71 13.16 2.93
C ASN A 79 -0.75 12.69 2.77
N ASN A 80 -1.24 12.59 1.53
CA ASN A 80 -2.52 11.98 1.18
C ASN A 80 -2.37 10.50 0.73
N LEU A 81 -1.16 9.93 0.74
CA LEU A 81 -0.92 8.50 0.52
C LEU A 81 -0.85 7.76 1.87
N VAL A 82 -1.45 6.57 1.92
CA VAL A 82 -1.32 5.59 3.02
C VAL A 82 -0.89 4.25 2.43
N ALA A 83 0.30 3.80 2.81
CA ALA A 83 0.80 2.47 2.47
C ALA A 83 0.61 1.54 3.66
N ILE A 84 -0.11 0.43 3.44
CA ILE A 84 -0.39 -0.60 4.44
C ILE A 84 0.42 -1.83 4.05
N PHE A 85 1.35 -2.23 4.90
CA PHE A 85 2.14 -3.43 4.68
C PHE A 85 1.51 -4.58 5.47
N ASP A 86 0.99 -5.60 4.78
CA ASP A 86 0.52 -6.85 5.37
C ASP A 86 1.74 -7.74 5.67
N ILE A 87 2.19 -7.69 6.92
CA ILE A 87 3.32 -8.48 7.41
C ILE A 87 2.82 -9.79 8.01
N ASN A 88 2.43 -10.72 7.14
CA ASN A 88 1.94 -12.04 7.52
C ASN A 88 3.05 -13.12 7.61
N ARG A 89 4.32 -12.72 7.43
CA ARG A 89 5.55 -13.52 7.54
C ARG A 89 5.83 -14.47 6.37
N LEU A 90 4.89 -14.69 5.45
CA LEU A 90 4.99 -15.75 4.45
C LEU A 90 4.90 -15.22 3.02
N GLY A 91 5.89 -15.58 2.21
CA GLY A 91 5.82 -15.44 0.77
C GLY A 91 5.13 -16.64 0.13
N GLN A 92 5.30 -16.80 -1.19
CA GLN A 92 4.67 -17.91 -1.91
C GLN A 92 5.22 -19.28 -1.53
N SER A 93 6.55 -19.40 -1.38
CA SER A 93 7.23 -20.68 -1.14
C SER A 93 7.85 -20.78 0.25
N GLU A 94 8.23 -19.66 0.86
CA GLU A 94 9.06 -19.61 2.06
C GLU A 94 8.67 -18.40 2.93
N PRO A 95 9.11 -18.36 4.21
CA PRO A 95 9.04 -17.15 5.01
C PRO A 95 9.73 -15.97 4.35
N THR A 96 9.19 -14.77 4.55
CA THR A 96 9.78 -13.53 4.04
C THR A 96 11.06 -13.18 4.80
N ALA A 97 11.94 -12.41 4.16
CA ALA A 97 13.31 -12.17 4.66
C ALA A 97 13.38 -11.63 6.10
N PHE A 98 12.40 -10.82 6.50
CA PHE A 98 12.35 -10.21 7.84
C PHE A 98 11.27 -10.81 8.72
N GLN A 99 10.46 -11.75 8.23
CA GLN A 99 9.42 -12.40 9.03
C GLN A 99 8.57 -11.37 9.81
N HIS A 100 8.48 -11.47 11.14
CA HIS A 100 7.82 -10.51 12.03
C HIS A 100 8.79 -9.52 12.71
N GLU A 101 9.97 -9.26 12.14
CA GLU A 101 10.91 -8.24 12.63
C GLU A 101 10.39 -6.83 12.31
N MET A 102 9.33 -6.42 13.01
CA MET A 102 8.57 -5.19 12.72
C MET A 102 9.42 -3.92 12.83
N ASP A 103 10.45 -3.93 13.67
CA ASP A 103 11.37 -2.82 13.83
C ASP A 103 12.20 -2.57 12.55
N ILE A 104 12.53 -3.62 11.79
CA ILE A 104 13.24 -3.49 10.51
C ILE A 104 12.33 -2.81 9.49
N TYR A 105 11.09 -3.28 9.35
CA TYR A 105 10.11 -2.66 8.45
C TYR A 105 9.86 -1.19 8.83
N ARG A 106 9.64 -0.90 10.11
CA ARG A 106 9.43 0.47 10.62
C ARG A 106 10.62 1.37 10.27
N THR A 107 11.84 0.92 10.57
CA THR A 107 13.08 1.70 10.35
C THR A 107 13.29 1.98 8.87
N ARG A 108 13.07 0.98 8.00
CA ARG A 108 13.16 1.16 6.55
C ARG A 108 12.13 2.18 6.06
N LEU A 109 10.85 2.06 6.42
CA LEU A 109 9.85 3.03 5.99
C LEU A 109 10.16 4.45 6.48
N GLN A 110 10.64 4.59 7.72
CA GLN A 110 11.07 5.87 8.27
C GLN A 110 12.26 6.48 7.51
N SER A 111 13.21 5.67 7.04
CA SER A 111 14.35 6.19 6.26
C SER A 111 13.95 6.75 4.89
N PHE A 112 12.83 6.28 4.33
CA PHE A 112 12.19 6.87 3.14
C PHE A 112 11.23 8.02 3.47
N GLY A 113 11.23 8.49 4.72
CA GLY A 113 10.45 9.64 5.15
C GLY A 113 8.98 9.32 5.36
N PHE A 114 8.60 8.11 5.74
CA PHE A 114 7.23 7.77 6.17
C PHE A 114 7.04 7.87 7.69
N ASN A 115 5.80 8.13 8.13
CA ASN A 115 5.42 7.95 9.52
C ASN A 115 4.95 6.50 9.67
N ALA A 116 5.85 5.62 10.11
CA ALA A 116 5.58 4.19 10.17
C ALA A 116 5.03 3.81 11.55
N LEU A 117 3.82 3.29 11.57
CA LEU A 117 3.13 2.79 12.75
C LEU A 117 3.03 1.27 12.65
N VAL A 118 3.35 0.57 13.74
CA VAL A 118 3.18 -0.88 13.86
C VAL A 118 1.92 -1.13 14.66
N VAL A 119 1.05 -1.98 14.14
CA VAL A 119 -0.27 -2.29 14.71
C VAL A 119 -0.54 -3.78 14.55
N ASP A 120 -1.34 -4.34 15.47
CA ASP A 120 -1.89 -5.68 15.28
C ASP A 120 -2.90 -5.66 14.12
N GLY A 121 -2.58 -6.36 13.03
CA GLY A 121 -3.41 -6.43 11.83
C GLY A 121 -4.77 -7.11 12.04
N HIS A 122 -5.00 -7.73 13.20
CA HIS A 122 -6.27 -8.36 13.58
C HIS A 122 -7.08 -7.53 14.60
N ASP A 123 -6.52 -6.45 15.12
CA ASP A 123 -7.25 -5.51 15.99
C ASP A 123 -7.89 -4.39 15.15
N VAL A 124 -9.18 -4.56 14.86
CA VAL A 124 -9.95 -3.60 14.06
C VAL A 124 -10.05 -2.23 14.73
N GLU A 125 -10.10 -2.17 16.07
CA GLU A 125 -10.15 -0.89 16.78
C GLU A 125 -8.83 -0.14 16.64
N ALA A 126 -7.71 -0.85 16.78
CA ALA A 126 -6.39 -0.28 16.57
C ALA A 126 -6.19 0.19 15.12
N LEU A 127 -6.63 -0.60 14.12
CA LEU A 127 -6.60 -0.21 12.71
C LEU A 127 -7.43 1.05 12.42
N CYS A 128 -8.64 1.13 12.96
CA CYS A 128 -9.49 2.33 12.87
C CYS A 128 -8.80 3.55 13.47
N LYS A 129 -8.23 3.40 14.66
CA LYS A 129 -7.53 4.49 15.36
C LYS A 129 -6.35 5.03 14.54
N VAL A 130 -5.46 4.16 14.04
CA VAL A 130 -4.28 4.61 13.29
C VAL A 130 -4.63 5.21 11.93
N SER A 131 -5.70 4.74 11.27
CA SER A 131 -6.17 5.31 10.00
C SER A 131 -6.70 6.74 10.18
N LEU A 132 -7.42 7.00 11.27
CA LEU A 132 -7.91 8.33 11.65
C LEU A 132 -6.76 9.27 12.09
N GLU A 133 -5.85 8.78 12.92
CA GLU A 133 -4.69 9.55 13.42
C GLU A 133 -3.69 9.87 12.31
N GLY A 134 -3.43 8.92 11.40
CA GLY A 134 -2.57 9.11 10.23
C GLY A 134 -3.11 10.16 9.26
N GLY A 135 -4.44 10.31 9.17
CA GLY A 135 -5.10 11.39 8.41
C GLY A 135 -4.89 12.78 9.02
N ASN A 136 -4.70 12.86 10.34
CA ASN A 136 -4.46 14.09 11.09
C ASN A 136 -2.98 14.46 11.22
N CYS A 137 -2.08 13.58 10.79
CA CYS A 137 -0.64 13.83 10.72
C CYS A 137 -0.33 14.78 9.53
N ARG A 138 -0.86 16.02 9.61
CA ARG A 138 -0.36 17.15 8.83
C ARG A 138 1.07 17.38 9.30
N ARG A 139 2.04 16.81 8.59
CA ARG A 139 3.43 17.13 8.88
C ARG A 139 3.64 18.64 8.76
N GLN A 140 4.25 19.18 9.80
CA GLN A 140 5.00 20.44 9.79
C GLN A 140 6.00 20.45 8.63
#